data_AF-Q5EM04-F1
#
_entry.id   AF-Q5EM04-F1
#
_cell.length_a   1.000
_cell.length_b   1.000
_cell.length_c   1.000
_cell.angle_alpha   90.00
_cell.angle_beta   90.00
_cell.angle_gamma   90.00
#
_symmetry.space_group_name_H-M   'P 1'
#
loop_
_entity.id
_entity.type
_entity.pdbx_description
1 polymer ?
#
loop_
_entity_poly.entity_id
_entity_poly.type
_entity_poly.pdbx_seq_one_letter_code
_entity_poly.pdbx_strand_id
1 'polypeptide(L)'
;HAMGGREGLIDTAVKTAETGYIQRRLVKALEDIAVCYDGTVRNSLGDLVQFVYGEDGMDGAFIESQNIETFALNDREFTHNYRVDVTDPSGGFLPGVLQVGLDDSSLDLQAKLDEEYEQLCQDRQLLREFVFPSRDPSVPHHLPVNLQRVIQNAIQIFHIDRRKPSDLEPAYIIDSVRELTERLVVVRGGSRIALEAQHNATLLFRIHLRATFAARRVLERHHLNREAFEWVLGEIEAKFNQSVAHPGEMCGTLAAQSI
;
A
#
# COMPACT_ATOMS: atom_id res chain seq x y z
N HIS A 1 22.66 36.45 -30.69
CA HIS A 1 23.24 36.14 -29.37
C HIS A 1 22.81 37.16 -28.30
N ALA A 2 23.10 38.46 -28.45
CA ALA A 2 22.71 39.48 -27.47
C ALA A 2 21.18 39.66 -27.27
N MET A 3 20.38 39.52 -28.33
CA MET A 3 18.93 39.67 -28.25
C MET A 3 18.26 38.55 -27.43
N GLY A 4 18.70 37.30 -27.60
CA GLY A 4 18.21 36.17 -26.78
C GLY A 4 18.68 36.23 -25.32
N GLY A 5 19.89 36.76 -25.06
CA GLY A 5 20.36 37.00 -23.68
C GLY A 5 19.52 38.05 -22.94
N ARG A 6 19.06 39.09 -23.65
CA ARG A 6 18.16 40.11 -23.09
C ARG A 6 16.79 39.52 -22.75
N GLU A 7 16.24 38.69 -23.62
CA GLU A 7 14.96 38.00 -23.38
C GLU A 7 15.05 37.08 -22.15
N GLY A 8 16.11 36.28 -22.03
CA GLY A 8 16.31 35.42 -20.86
C GLY A 8 16.47 36.18 -19.54
N LEU A 9 17.16 37.33 -19.53
CA LEU A 9 17.27 38.18 -18.34
C LEU A 9 15.92 38.81 -17.94
N ILE A 10 15.14 39.26 -18.93
CA ILE A 10 13.80 39.82 -18.68
C ILE A 10 12.87 38.72 -18.15
N ASP A 11 12.83 37.56 -18.79
CA ASP A 11 12.01 36.42 -18.40
C ASP A 11 12.35 35.93 -16.99
N THR A 12 13.65 35.85 -16.65
CA THR A 12 14.09 35.47 -15.31
C THR A 12 13.62 36.48 -14.25
N ALA A 13 13.74 37.79 -14.53
CA ALA A 13 13.31 38.83 -13.60
C ALA A 13 11.78 38.84 -13.39
N VAL A 14 11.01 38.70 -14.48
CA VAL A 14 9.54 38.64 -14.42
C VAL A 14 9.07 37.38 -13.69
N LYS A 15 9.61 36.21 -14.05
CA LYS A 15 9.29 34.93 -13.38
C LYS A 15 9.57 34.97 -11.89
N THR A 16 10.69 35.56 -11.47
CA THR A 16 11.05 35.65 -10.04
C THR A 16 10.02 36.47 -9.25
N ALA A 17 9.52 37.57 -9.81
CA ALA A 17 8.51 38.39 -9.16
C ALA A 17 7.14 37.69 -9.12
N GLU A 18 6.75 37.04 -10.22
CA GLU A 18 5.48 36.33 -10.32
C GLU A 18 5.42 35.09 -9.42
N THR A 19 6.46 34.24 -9.44
CA THR A 19 6.49 33.02 -8.62
C THR A 19 6.50 33.34 -7.14
N GLY A 20 7.27 34.34 -6.69
CA GLY A 20 7.29 34.77 -5.29
C GLY A 20 5.94 35.34 -4.84
N TYR A 21 5.25 36.09 -5.70
CA TYR A 21 3.91 36.61 -5.39
C TYR A 21 2.86 35.49 -5.31
N ILE A 22 2.90 34.53 -6.23
CA ILE A 22 2.03 33.34 -6.22
C ILE A 22 2.26 32.53 -4.95
N GLN A 23 3.52 32.22 -4.62
CA GLN A 23 3.86 31.47 -3.41
C GLN A 23 3.37 32.16 -2.15
N ARG A 24 3.57 33.48 -2.00
CA ARG A 24 3.07 34.24 -0.85
C ARG A 24 1.55 34.19 -0.74
N ARG A 25 0.83 34.27 -1.87
CA ARG A 25 -0.64 34.17 -1.89
C ARG A 25 -1.11 32.78 -1.47
N LEU A 26 -0.47 31.72 -1.94
CA LEU A 26 -0.78 30.35 -1.55
C LEU A 26 -0.56 30.13 -0.06
N VAL A 27 0.60 30.54 0.47
CA VAL A 27 0.90 30.40 1.90
C VAL A 27 -0.14 31.14 2.75
N LYS A 28 -0.48 32.39 2.39
CA LYS A 28 -1.49 33.15 3.13
C LYS A 28 -2.91 32.59 3.03
N ALA A 29 -3.23 31.88 1.96
CA ALA A 29 -4.54 31.25 1.81
C ALA A 29 -4.67 29.92 2.57
N LEU A 30 -3.55 29.25 2.86
CA LEU A 30 -3.52 27.90 3.43
C LEU A 30 -2.85 27.85 4.82
N GLU A 31 -2.47 29.00 5.41
CA GLU A 31 -1.69 29.04 6.65
C GLU A 31 -2.43 28.54 7.89
N ASP A 32 -3.75 28.51 7.85
CA ASP A 32 -4.60 28.12 8.97
C ASP A 32 -5.16 26.70 8.87
N ILE A 33 -4.78 25.96 7.82
CA ILE A 33 -5.23 24.59 7.58
C ILE A 33 -4.28 23.61 8.28
N ALA A 34 -4.84 22.79 9.18
CA ALA A 34 -4.09 21.80 9.95
C ALA A 34 -4.87 20.49 10.13
N VAL A 35 -4.12 19.41 10.40
CA VAL A 35 -4.67 18.10 10.75
C VAL A 35 -5.13 18.12 12.22
N CYS A 36 -6.39 17.77 12.45
CA CYS A 36 -7.00 17.70 13.78
C CYS A 36 -6.80 16.32 14.44
N TYR A 37 -7.01 16.24 15.75
CA TYR A 37 -6.89 14.99 16.52
C TYR A 37 -7.89 13.89 16.15
N ASP A 38 -8.96 14.24 15.44
CA ASP A 38 -9.92 13.29 14.89
C ASP A 38 -9.54 12.78 13.48
N GLY A 39 -8.39 13.17 12.96
CA GLY A 39 -7.89 12.80 11.62
C GLY A 39 -8.43 13.67 10.48
N THR A 40 -9.33 14.61 10.79
CA THR A 40 -9.90 15.53 9.78
C THR A 40 -8.97 16.72 9.55
N VAL A 41 -9.06 17.35 8.39
CA VAL A 41 -8.33 18.59 8.07
C VAL A 41 -9.29 19.75 8.15
N ARG A 42 -8.97 20.76 8.96
CA ARG A 42 -9.84 21.92 9.22
C ARG A 42 -9.07 23.22 9.15
N ASN A 43 -9.81 24.31 8.88
CA ASN A 43 -9.30 25.67 8.96
C ASN A 43 -9.43 26.24 10.39
N SER A 44 -9.00 27.48 10.60
CA SER A 44 -9.08 28.16 11.91
C SER A 44 -10.51 28.40 12.42
N LEU A 45 -11.50 28.46 11.53
CA LEU A 45 -12.91 28.62 11.86
C LEU A 45 -13.58 27.29 12.25
N GLY A 46 -12.88 26.17 12.07
CA GLY A 46 -13.38 24.82 12.31
C GLY A 46 -14.16 24.24 11.12
N ASP A 47 -14.15 24.90 9.97
CA ASP A 47 -14.72 24.36 8.73
C ASP A 47 -13.90 23.18 8.24
N LEU A 48 -14.61 22.14 7.79
CA LEU A 48 -14.01 20.92 7.27
C LEU A 48 -13.49 21.12 5.84
N VAL A 49 -12.20 20.85 5.62
CA VAL A 49 -11.55 20.89 4.30
C VAL A 49 -11.44 19.49 3.72
N GLN A 50 -10.95 18.51 4.50
CA GLN A 50 -10.90 17.09 4.12
C GLN A 50 -11.33 16.20 5.28
N PHE A 51 -12.01 15.09 4.99
CA PHE A 51 -12.40 14.10 6.00
C PHE A 51 -11.19 13.31 6.55
N VAL A 52 -10.23 13.01 5.67
CA VAL A 52 -8.99 12.32 6.00
C VAL A 52 -7.89 13.06 5.25
N TYR A 53 -6.79 13.36 5.93
CA TYR A 53 -5.63 14.02 5.33
C TYR A 53 -5.13 13.22 4.11
N GLY A 54 -5.01 13.87 2.95
CA GLY A 54 -4.50 13.21 1.74
C GLY A 54 -5.39 12.07 1.21
N GLU A 55 -6.63 11.94 1.68
CA GLU A 55 -7.58 10.86 1.38
C GLU A 55 -7.18 9.45 1.89
N ASP A 56 -5.95 9.27 2.36
CA ASP A 56 -5.42 8.01 2.91
C ASP A 56 -4.95 8.12 4.38
N GLY A 57 -4.77 9.35 4.88
CA GLY A 57 -4.35 9.67 6.25
C GLY A 57 -2.85 9.53 6.47
N MET A 58 -2.05 9.50 5.41
CA MET A 58 -0.62 9.24 5.46
C MET A 58 0.21 10.51 5.27
N ASP A 59 1.34 10.61 5.96
CA ASP A 59 2.34 11.65 5.75
C ASP A 59 3.14 11.34 4.47
N GLY A 60 3.19 12.33 3.57
CA GLY A 60 3.89 12.27 2.29
C GLY A 60 5.38 11.95 2.38
N ALA A 61 6.03 12.20 3.53
CA ALA A 61 7.43 11.86 3.75
C ALA A 61 7.70 10.35 3.77
N PHE A 62 6.70 9.53 4.08
CA PHE A 62 6.81 8.07 4.19
C PHE A 62 6.26 7.33 2.97
N ILE A 63 5.80 8.06 1.95
CA ILE A 63 5.21 7.49 0.74
C ILE A 63 6.30 7.18 -0.27
N GLU A 64 6.29 5.96 -0.79
CA GLU A 64 7.25 5.48 -1.79
C GLU A 64 6.54 4.98 -3.05
N SER A 65 7.26 5.00 -4.17
CA SER A 65 6.80 4.47 -5.45
C SER A 65 6.86 2.94 -5.44
N GLN A 66 5.71 2.27 -5.58
CA GLN A 66 5.56 0.82 -5.50
C GLN A 66 4.69 0.30 -6.65
N ASN A 67 4.89 -0.96 -7.06
CA ASN A 67 4.05 -1.57 -8.10
C ASN A 67 3.12 -2.64 -7.50
N ILE A 68 1.84 -2.56 -7.85
CA ILE A 68 0.84 -3.56 -7.48
C ILE A 68 0.83 -4.63 -8.59
N GLU A 69 1.51 -5.75 -8.35
CA GLU A 69 1.76 -6.74 -9.42
C GLU A 69 0.46 -7.28 -10.05
N THR A 70 -0.59 -7.53 -9.25
CA THR A 70 -1.87 -8.05 -9.75
C THR A 70 -2.55 -7.15 -10.77
N PHE A 71 -2.28 -5.84 -10.72
CA PHE A 71 -2.86 -4.86 -11.64
C PHE A 71 -2.31 -5.02 -13.07
N ALA A 72 -1.00 -5.29 -13.20
CA ALA A 72 -0.30 -5.36 -14.48
C ALA A 72 -0.35 -6.72 -15.18
N LEU A 73 -0.53 -7.80 -14.42
CA LEU A 73 -0.48 -9.16 -14.98
C LEU A 73 -1.63 -9.44 -15.94
N ASN A 74 -1.38 -10.28 -16.95
CA ASN A 74 -2.42 -10.84 -17.80
C ASN A 74 -3.15 -12.00 -17.05
N ASP A 75 -4.32 -12.42 -17.53
CA ASP A 75 -5.17 -13.38 -16.78
C ASP A 75 -4.52 -14.75 -16.59
N ARG A 76 -3.72 -15.17 -17.57
CA ARG A 76 -2.99 -16.44 -17.53
C ARG A 76 -1.88 -16.40 -16.48
N GLU A 77 -1.04 -15.36 -16.48
CA GLU A 77 0.00 -15.19 -15.47
C GLU A 77 -0.60 -14.95 -14.09
N PHE A 78 -1.71 -14.21 -13.98
CA PHE A 78 -2.40 -14.02 -12.72
C PHE A 78 -2.90 -15.35 -12.13
N THR A 79 -3.57 -16.16 -12.94
CA THR A 79 -4.02 -17.49 -12.51
C THR A 79 -2.84 -18.37 -12.11
N HIS A 80 -1.77 -18.38 -12.90
CA HIS A 80 -0.57 -19.17 -12.60
C HIS A 80 0.13 -18.72 -11.31
N ASN A 81 0.22 -17.41 -11.05
CA ASN A 81 0.99 -16.86 -9.94
C ASN A 81 0.24 -16.81 -8.61
N TYR A 82 -1.10 -16.90 -8.63
CA TYR A 82 -1.93 -16.67 -7.43
C TYR A 82 -2.94 -17.80 -7.14
N ARG A 83 -3.38 -18.58 -8.14
CA ARG A 83 -4.30 -19.69 -7.89
C ARG A 83 -3.54 -20.89 -7.34
N VAL A 84 -4.11 -21.53 -6.32
CA VAL A 84 -3.62 -22.80 -5.76
C VAL A 84 -4.80 -23.74 -5.62
N ASP A 85 -4.62 -24.98 -6.06
CA ASP A 85 -5.58 -26.05 -5.90
C ASP A 85 -4.84 -27.25 -5.28
N VAL A 86 -5.03 -27.45 -3.98
CA VAL A 86 -4.41 -28.56 -3.22
C VAL A 86 -5.16 -29.89 -3.42
N THR A 87 -6.30 -29.88 -4.11
CA THR A 87 -7.09 -31.09 -4.44
C THR A 87 -6.67 -31.68 -5.78
N ASP A 88 -6.16 -30.86 -6.70
CA ASP A 88 -5.59 -31.30 -7.97
C ASP A 88 -4.08 -31.57 -7.84
N PRO A 89 -3.58 -32.76 -8.23
CA PRO A 89 -2.15 -33.07 -8.23
C PRO A 89 -1.24 -32.10 -9.00
N SER A 90 -1.80 -31.34 -9.94
CA SER A 90 -1.07 -30.38 -10.78
C SER A 90 -1.25 -28.91 -10.36
N GLY A 91 -2.22 -28.64 -9.49
CA GLY A 91 -2.62 -27.28 -9.10
C GLY A 91 -2.02 -26.78 -7.78
N GLY A 92 -1.34 -27.65 -7.04
CA GLY A 92 -0.77 -27.34 -5.73
C GLY A 92 0.49 -26.47 -5.78
N PHE A 93 1.11 -26.32 -4.61
CA PHE A 93 2.40 -25.62 -4.49
C PHE A 93 3.52 -26.37 -5.20
N LEU A 94 4.55 -25.63 -5.63
CA LEU A 94 5.74 -26.24 -6.23
C LEU A 94 6.42 -27.26 -5.28
N PRO A 95 6.90 -28.40 -5.81
CA PRO A 95 7.57 -29.41 -5.00
C PRO A 95 8.79 -28.86 -4.25
N GLY A 96 8.91 -29.20 -2.97
CA GLY A 96 10.04 -28.78 -2.11
C GLY A 96 9.93 -27.37 -1.53
N VAL A 97 8.83 -26.65 -1.79
CA VAL A 97 8.56 -25.34 -1.19
C VAL A 97 8.06 -25.46 0.26
N LEU A 98 7.25 -26.47 0.55
CA LEU A 98 6.67 -26.72 1.87
C LEU A 98 7.28 -27.95 2.53
N GLN A 99 7.37 -27.93 3.87
CA GLN A 99 7.68 -29.13 4.63
C GLN A 99 6.54 -30.14 4.52
N VAL A 100 6.90 -31.43 4.58
CA VAL A 100 5.95 -32.54 4.39
C VAL A 100 4.87 -32.49 5.47
N GLY A 101 3.60 -32.48 5.05
CA GLY A 101 2.44 -32.49 5.95
C GLY A 101 1.87 -31.10 6.27
N LEU A 102 2.41 -30.03 5.69
CA LEU A 102 1.83 -28.69 5.77
C LEU A 102 0.87 -28.38 4.60
N ASP A 103 0.88 -29.25 3.58
CA ASP A 103 0.04 -29.23 2.40
C ASP A 103 -1.12 -30.23 2.51
N ASP A 104 -1.66 -30.42 3.71
CA ASP A 104 -2.83 -31.27 3.92
C ASP A 104 -3.90 -30.87 2.89
N SER A 105 -4.22 -31.78 1.96
CA SER A 105 -5.28 -31.67 0.93
C SER A 105 -6.69 -31.64 1.57
N SER A 106 -6.80 -31.00 2.72
CA SER A 106 -8.01 -30.73 3.45
C SER A 106 -8.90 -29.79 2.67
N LEU A 107 -10.20 -30.06 2.73
CA LEU A 107 -11.21 -29.21 2.13
C LEU A 107 -11.23 -27.81 2.78
N ASP A 108 -10.88 -27.73 4.06
CA ASP A 108 -10.83 -26.47 4.81
C ASP A 108 -9.71 -25.55 4.29
N LEU A 109 -8.52 -26.11 4.00
CA LEU A 109 -7.44 -25.34 3.39
C LEU A 109 -7.80 -24.89 1.98
N GLN A 110 -8.39 -25.77 1.17
CA GLN A 110 -8.82 -25.41 -0.18
C GLN A 110 -9.84 -24.28 -0.15
N ALA A 111 -10.83 -24.32 0.76
CA ALA A 111 -11.82 -23.26 0.92
C ALA A 111 -11.16 -21.90 1.22
N LYS A 112 -10.15 -21.86 2.11
CA LYS A 112 -9.41 -20.61 2.40
C LYS A 112 -8.63 -20.10 1.19
N LEU A 113 -7.99 -20.98 0.43
CA LEU A 113 -7.25 -20.62 -0.79
C LEU A 113 -8.19 -20.10 -1.89
N ASP A 114 -9.37 -20.70 -2.03
CA ASP A 114 -10.40 -20.24 -2.96
C ASP A 114 -10.92 -18.85 -2.57
N GLU A 115 -11.20 -18.62 -1.27
CA GLU A 115 -11.58 -17.29 -0.77
C GLU A 115 -10.49 -16.24 -1.00
N GLU A 116 -9.21 -16.58 -0.76
CA GLU A 116 -8.08 -15.68 -1.06
C GLU A 116 -8.05 -15.32 -2.55
N TYR A 117 -8.16 -16.33 -3.43
CA TYR A 117 -8.12 -16.12 -4.87
C TYR A 117 -9.31 -15.30 -5.38
N GLU A 118 -10.51 -15.54 -4.84
CA GLU A 118 -11.70 -14.76 -5.15
C GLU A 118 -11.52 -13.29 -4.75
N GLN A 119 -11.00 -13.03 -3.55
CA GLN A 119 -10.71 -11.67 -3.09
C GLN A 119 -9.69 -10.97 -4.00
N LEU A 120 -8.63 -11.66 -4.44
CA LEU A 120 -7.65 -11.11 -5.38
C LEU A 120 -8.26 -10.81 -6.76
N CYS A 121 -9.20 -11.64 -7.23
CA CYS A 121 -9.96 -11.37 -8.45
C CYS A 121 -10.79 -10.10 -8.31
N GLN A 122 -11.53 -9.96 -7.21
CA GLN A 122 -12.35 -8.78 -6.92
C GLN A 122 -11.49 -7.52 -6.81
N ASP A 123 -10.36 -7.59 -6.10
CA ASP A 123 -9.41 -6.47 -5.98
C ASP A 123 -8.88 -6.02 -7.35
N ARG A 124 -8.51 -6.98 -8.20
CA ARG A 124 -8.00 -6.72 -9.55
C ARG A 124 -9.07 -6.10 -10.45
N GLN A 125 -10.31 -6.58 -10.36
CA GLN A 125 -11.44 -5.99 -11.07
C GLN A 125 -11.71 -4.56 -10.58
N LEU A 126 -11.73 -4.34 -9.27
CA LEU A 126 -11.95 -3.02 -8.67
C LEU A 126 -10.88 -2.02 -9.12
N LEU A 127 -9.61 -2.42 -9.13
CA LEU A 127 -8.51 -1.58 -9.62
C LEU A 127 -8.69 -1.19 -11.09
N ARG A 128 -9.11 -2.13 -11.95
CA ARG A 128 -9.22 -1.93 -13.40
C ARG A 128 -10.50 -1.23 -13.85
N GLU A 129 -11.61 -1.43 -13.15
CA GLU A 129 -12.91 -0.93 -13.58
C GLU A 129 -13.30 0.36 -12.87
N PHE A 130 -12.98 0.48 -11.57
CA PHE A 130 -13.45 1.58 -10.74
C PHE A 130 -12.34 2.56 -10.38
N VAL A 131 -11.22 2.08 -9.84
CA VAL A 131 -10.17 2.96 -9.30
C VAL A 131 -9.31 3.57 -10.41
N PHE A 132 -8.87 2.75 -11.38
CA PHE A 132 -7.95 3.17 -12.44
C PHE A 132 -8.43 2.72 -13.85
N PRO A 133 -9.59 3.18 -14.34
CA PRO A 133 -10.22 2.71 -15.57
C PRO A 133 -9.41 2.92 -16.86
N SER A 134 -8.45 3.85 -16.84
CA SER A 134 -7.67 4.21 -18.05
C SER A 134 -6.19 4.45 -17.74
N ARG A 135 -5.71 4.01 -16.58
CA ARG A 135 -4.30 4.15 -16.21
C ARG A 135 -3.51 2.97 -16.76
N ASP A 136 -2.31 3.23 -17.25
CA ASP A 136 -1.38 2.16 -17.60
C ASP A 136 -1.02 1.36 -16.33
N PRO A 137 -1.24 0.04 -16.32
CA PRO A 137 -0.94 -0.81 -15.17
C PRO A 137 0.52 -0.88 -14.75
N SER A 138 1.45 -0.50 -15.64
CA SER A 138 2.88 -0.45 -15.34
C SER A 138 3.28 0.78 -14.50
N VAL A 139 2.40 1.78 -14.40
CA VAL A 139 2.68 3.00 -13.65
C VAL A 139 2.71 2.69 -12.16
N PRO A 140 3.78 3.08 -11.45
CA PRO A 140 3.85 2.83 -10.03
C PRO A 140 2.85 3.69 -9.25
N HIS A 141 2.45 3.18 -8.10
CA HIS A 141 1.54 3.76 -7.15
C HIS A 141 2.33 4.29 -5.95
N HIS A 142 1.92 5.44 -5.44
CA HIS A 142 2.50 6.05 -4.27
C HIS A 142 1.81 5.45 -3.05
N LEU A 143 2.52 4.61 -2.31
CA LEU A 143 2.00 3.89 -1.15
C LEU A 143 2.96 3.99 0.03
N PRO A 144 2.43 4.03 1.26
CA PRO A 144 3.24 3.93 2.46
C PRO A 144 3.90 2.54 2.53
N VAL A 145 4.96 2.42 3.33
CA VAL A 145 5.66 1.15 3.64
C VAL A 145 6.06 0.35 2.39
N ASN A 146 7.35 0.43 2.02
CA ASN A 146 7.88 -0.37 0.92
C ASN A 146 7.92 -1.86 1.25
N LEU A 147 6.91 -2.61 0.80
CA LEU A 147 6.74 -4.03 1.13
C LEU A 147 7.88 -4.89 0.59
N GLN A 148 8.38 -4.59 -0.61
CA GLN A 148 9.51 -5.32 -1.21
C GLN A 148 10.77 -5.18 -0.36
N ARG A 149 11.04 -3.96 0.15
CA ARG A 149 12.19 -3.70 1.02
C ARG A 149 12.07 -4.40 2.36
N VAL A 150 10.88 -4.44 2.96
CA VAL A 150 10.65 -5.19 4.20
C VAL A 150 10.93 -6.68 4.00
N ILE A 151 10.44 -7.26 2.91
CA ILE A 151 10.70 -8.68 2.57
C ILE A 151 12.20 -8.92 2.34
N GLN A 152 12.90 -8.02 1.63
CA GLN A 152 14.34 -8.15 1.41
C GLN A 152 15.13 -8.12 2.72
N ASN A 153 14.76 -7.22 3.64
CA ASN A 153 15.37 -7.16 4.96
C ASN A 153 15.14 -8.46 5.74
N ALA A 154 13.93 -9.01 5.71
CA ALA A 154 13.63 -10.29 6.36
C ALA A 154 14.48 -11.44 5.80
N ILE A 155 14.60 -11.54 4.47
CA ILE A 155 15.45 -12.55 3.82
C ILE A 155 16.90 -12.45 4.30
N GLN A 156 17.41 -11.23 4.49
CA GLN A 156 18.77 -11.00 4.98
C GLN A 156 18.94 -11.33 6.47
N ILE A 157 18.01 -10.87 7.32
CA ILE A 157 18.07 -11.04 8.79
C ILE A 157 17.97 -12.52 9.17
N PHE A 158 17.03 -13.26 8.55
CA PHE A 158 16.78 -14.66 8.87
C PHE A 158 17.59 -15.64 8.01
N HIS A 159 18.47 -15.13 7.14
CA HIS A 159 19.32 -15.94 6.25
C HIS A 159 18.53 -17.01 5.48
N ILE A 160 17.42 -16.59 4.87
CA ILE A 160 16.49 -17.50 4.19
C ILE A 160 17.18 -18.23 3.03
N ASP A 161 17.15 -19.57 3.08
CA ASP A 161 17.67 -20.44 2.04
C ASP A 161 16.54 -20.99 1.17
N ARG A 162 16.48 -20.57 -0.09
CA ARG A 162 15.45 -20.99 -1.06
C ARG A 162 15.49 -22.48 -1.39
N ARG A 163 16.56 -23.20 -1.02
CA ARG A 163 16.66 -24.65 -1.22
C ARG A 163 15.97 -25.43 -0.11
N LYS A 164 15.67 -24.79 1.01
CA LYS A 164 15.01 -25.43 2.15
C LYS A 164 13.50 -25.21 2.07
N PRO A 165 12.70 -26.25 2.34
CA PRO A 165 11.26 -26.09 2.45
C PRO A 165 10.89 -25.21 3.65
N SER A 166 9.89 -24.36 3.45
CA SER A 166 9.32 -23.50 4.49
C SER A 166 8.48 -24.32 5.48
N ASP A 167 8.55 -23.92 6.75
CA ASP A 167 7.71 -24.38 7.87
C ASP A 167 6.39 -23.59 8.00
N LEU A 168 6.13 -22.68 7.07
CA LEU A 168 4.99 -21.77 7.12
C LEU A 168 3.73 -22.42 6.50
N GLU A 169 2.69 -22.56 7.32
CA GLU A 169 1.40 -23.09 6.88
C GLU A 169 0.64 -22.09 5.99
N PRO A 170 0.11 -22.51 4.82
CA PRO A 170 -0.59 -21.58 3.94
C PRO A 170 -1.84 -20.96 4.57
N ALA A 171 -2.60 -21.72 5.37
CA ALA A 171 -3.75 -21.19 6.11
C ALA A 171 -3.35 -20.08 7.09
N TYR A 172 -2.20 -20.24 7.76
CA TYR A 172 -1.68 -19.24 8.69
C TYR A 172 -1.32 -17.93 7.99
N ILE A 173 -0.81 -17.99 6.76
CA ILE A 173 -0.52 -16.79 5.95
C ILE A 173 -1.81 -16.00 5.70
N ILE A 174 -2.86 -16.68 5.23
CA ILE A 174 -4.15 -16.07 4.89
C ILE A 174 -4.78 -15.41 6.12
N ASP A 175 -4.83 -16.14 7.23
CA ASP A 175 -5.40 -15.63 8.48
C ASP A 175 -4.59 -14.44 9.01
N SER A 176 -3.27 -14.53 9.02
CA SER A 176 -2.39 -13.47 9.53
C SER A 176 -2.45 -12.19 8.68
N VAL A 177 -2.61 -12.32 7.36
CA VAL A 177 -2.81 -11.19 6.45
C VAL A 177 -4.16 -10.53 6.72
N ARG A 178 -5.24 -11.32 6.89
CA ARG A 178 -6.56 -10.80 7.26
C ARG A 178 -6.47 -10.02 8.58
N GLU A 179 -5.90 -10.62 9.62
CA GLU A 179 -5.70 -9.99 10.92
C GLU A 179 -4.85 -8.71 10.86
N LEU A 180 -3.78 -8.71 10.05
CA LEU A 180 -2.99 -7.50 9.84
C LEU A 180 -3.86 -6.39 9.23
N THR A 181 -4.66 -6.67 8.21
CA THR A 181 -5.49 -5.62 7.59
C THR A 181 -6.52 -5.00 8.54
N GLU A 182 -6.94 -5.71 9.58
CA GLU A 182 -7.83 -5.20 10.63
C GLU A 182 -7.10 -4.30 11.63
N ARG A 183 -5.82 -4.57 11.91
CA ARG A 183 -4.96 -3.77 12.81
C ARG A 183 -4.48 -2.45 12.20
N LEU A 184 -4.42 -2.36 10.87
CA LEU A 184 -4.02 -1.14 10.16
C LEU A 184 -5.16 -0.10 10.20
N VAL A 185 -5.18 0.73 11.24
CA VAL A 185 -6.24 1.72 11.52
C VAL A 185 -5.76 3.15 11.28
N VAL A 186 -6.52 3.90 10.47
CA VAL A 186 -6.31 5.34 10.21
C VAL A 186 -7.45 6.15 10.82
N VAL A 187 -8.68 5.84 10.44
CA VAL A 187 -9.91 6.42 11.00
C VAL A 187 -10.40 5.57 12.15
N ARG A 188 -10.47 6.17 13.35
CA ARG A 188 -10.92 5.50 14.57
C ARG A 188 -12.42 5.69 14.76
N GLY A 189 -13.13 4.63 15.15
CA GLY A 189 -14.52 4.70 15.56
C GLY A 189 -15.33 3.46 15.16
N GLY A 190 -16.37 3.15 15.93
CA GLY A 190 -17.26 2.01 15.68
C GLY A 190 -18.56 2.36 14.93
N SER A 191 -18.72 3.61 14.49
CA SER A 191 -19.90 4.01 13.73
C SER A 191 -19.82 3.49 12.30
N ARG A 192 -20.98 3.27 11.65
CA ARG A 192 -21.03 2.81 10.25
C ARG A 192 -20.21 3.69 9.31
N ILE A 193 -20.26 5.00 9.51
CA ILE A 193 -19.53 5.99 8.69
C ILE A 193 -18.01 5.89 8.94
N ALA A 194 -17.58 5.70 10.19
CA ALA A 194 -16.16 5.57 10.51
C ALA A 194 -15.56 4.30 9.91
N LEU A 195 -16.31 3.18 9.94
CA LEU A 195 -15.88 1.93 9.33
C LEU A 195 -15.78 2.04 7.80
N GLU A 196 -16.73 2.72 7.15
CA GLU A 196 -16.69 2.99 5.71
C GLU A 196 -15.51 3.90 5.34
N ALA A 197 -15.28 4.97 6.10
CA ALA A 197 -14.14 5.86 5.91
C ALA A 197 -12.80 5.12 6.10
N GLN A 198 -12.70 4.26 7.12
CA GLN A 198 -11.51 3.43 7.36
C GLN A 198 -11.24 2.45 6.21
N HIS A 199 -12.30 1.81 5.73
CA HIS A 199 -12.20 0.89 4.59
C HIS A 199 -11.67 1.61 3.35
N ASN A 200 -12.22 2.78 3.04
CA ASN A 200 -11.84 3.56 1.87
C ASN A 200 -10.40 4.11 1.99
N ALA A 201 -10.03 4.67 3.14
CA ALA A 201 -8.69 5.24 3.37
C ALA A 201 -7.58 4.20 3.22
N THR A 202 -7.84 2.94 3.60
CA THR A 202 -6.84 1.87 3.53
C THR A 202 -7.01 0.91 2.36
N LEU A 203 -8.01 1.14 1.49
CA LEU A 203 -8.39 0.22 0.42
C LEU A 203 -7.20 -0.17 -0.47
N LEU A 204 -6.50 0.83 -1.01
CA LEU A 204 -5.40 0.60 -1.95
C LEU A 204 -4.22 -0.12 -1.29
N PHE A 205 -3.89 0.25 -0.04
CA PHE A 205 -2.83 -0.41 0.71
C PHE A 205 -3.18 -1.86 1.04
N ARG A 206 -4.44 -2.14 1.41
CA ARG A 206 -4.93 -3.51 1.66
C ARG A 206 -4.85 -4.38 0.41
N ILE A 207 -5.21 -3.85 -0.76
CA ILE A 207 -5.07 -4.56 -2.04
C ILE A 207 -3.59 -4.87 -2.33
N HIS A 208 -2.70 -3.90 -2.15
CA HIS A 208 -1.26 -4.09 -2.34
C HIS A 208 -0.68 -5.14 -1.37
N LEU A 209 -1.13 -5.13 -0.12
CA LEU A 209 -0.71 -6.08 0.90
C LEU A 209 -1.17 -7.50 0.54
N ARG A 210 -2.44 -7.70 0.17
CA ARG A 210 -2.95 -9.01 -0.29
C ARG A 210 -2.25 -9.49 -1.55
N ALA A 211 -2.03 -8.62 -2.53
CA ALA A 211 -1.30 -8.94 -3.74
C ALA A 211 0.16 -9.37 -3.46
N THR A 212 0.82 -8.73 -2.50
CA THR A 212 2.22 -9.04 -2.18
C THR A 212 2.35 -10.31 -1.33
N PHE A 213 1.46 -10.49 -0.36
CA PHE A 213 1.51 -11.56 0.65
C PHE A 213 0.51 -12.70 0.42
N ALA A 214 0.00 -12.87 -0.80
CA ALA A 214 -0.79 -14.05 -1.14
C ALA A 214 -0.02 -15.35 -0.86
N ALA A 215 -0.70 -16.40 -0.40
CA ALA A 215 -0.07 -17.61 0.10
C ALA A 215 0.99 -18.20 -0.85
N ARG A 216 0.63 -18.33 -2.14
CA ARG A 216 1.56 -18.81 -3.19
C ARG A 216 2.80 -17.93 -3.33
N ARG A 217 2.67 -16.61 -3.20
CA ARG A 217 3.76 -15.64 -3.38
C ARG A 217 4.75 -15.69 -2.23
N VAL A 218 4.24 -15.76 -1.00
CA VAL A 218 5.04 -15.88 0.21
C VAL A 218 5.87 -17.15 0.18
N LEU A 219 5.27 -18.27 -0.21
CA LEU A 219 5.90 -19.58 -0.22
C LEU A 219 6.83 -19.77 -1.43
N GLU A 220 6.36 -19.55 -2.66
CA GLU A 220 7.12 -19.90 -3.87
C GLU A 220 8.11 -18.81 -4.32
N ARG A 221 7.79 -17.52 -4.12
CA ARG A 221 8.67 -16.43 -4.56
C ARG A 221 9.60 -15.97 -3.44
N HIS A 222 9.06 -15.79 -2.24
CA HIS A 222 9.81 -15.23 -1.12
C HIS A 222 10.45 -16.30 -0.23
N HIS A 223 9.93 -17.53 -0.22
CA HIS A 223 10.39 -18.64 0.61
C HIS A 223 10.49 -18.27 2.10
N LEU A 224 9.56 -17.46 2.59
CA LEU A 224 9.58 -17.05 4.00
C LEU A 224 9.26 -18.25 4.90
N ASN A 225 10.02 -18.39 5.98
CA ASN A 225 9.69 -19.26 7.10
C ASN A 225 8.75 -18.52 8.06
N ARG A 226 8.23 -19.23 9.07
CA ARG A 226 7.28 -18.67 10.03
C ARG A 226 7.83 -17.46 10.78
N GLU A 227 9.04 -17.56 11.32
CA GLU A 227 9.67 -16.48 12.09
C GLU A 227 9.88 -15.21 11.23
N ALA A 228 10.37 -15.36 10.00
CA ALA A 228 10.56 -14.23 9.10
C ALA A 228 9.23 -13.59 8.69
N PHE A 229 8.19 -14.40 8.46
CA PHE A 229 6.88 -13.90 8.11
C PHE A 229 6.24 -13.10 9.26
N GLU A 230 6.28 -13.62 10.49
CA GLU A 230 5.81 -12.90 11.68
C GLU A 230 6.57 -11.57 11.87
N TRP A 231 7.89 -11.57 11.68
CA TRP A 231 8.69 -10.35 11.71
C TRP A 231 8.29 -9.34 10.63
N VAL A 232 8.04 -9.79 9.40
CA VAL A 232 7.59 -8.93 8.30
C VAL A 232 6.26 -8.25 8.64
N LEU A 233 5.29 -8.99 9.17
CA LEU A 233 3.98 -8.42 9.54
C LEU A 233 4.12 -7.37 10.65
N GLY A 234 4.94 -7.64 11.66
CA GLY A 234 5.23 -6.68 12.74
C GLY A 234 5.93 -5.41 12.24
N GLU A 235 6.88 -5.55 11.33
CA GLU A 235 7.59 -4.41 10.73
C GLU A 235 6.66 -3.56 9.83
N ILE A 236 5.75 -4.20 9.10
CA ILE A 236 4.73 -3.50 8.30
C ILE A 236 3.80 -2.70 9.22
N GLU A 237 3.28 -3.30 10.29
CA GLU A 237 2.41 -2.63 11.25
C GLU A 237 3.12 -1.43 11.90
N ALA A 238 4.37 -1.62 12.35
CA ALA A 238 5.16 -0.57 12.96
C ALA A 238 5.39 0.62 12.01
N LYS A 239 5.80 0.34 10.76
CA LYS A 239 6.04 1.38 9.75
C LYS A 239 4.77 2.06 9.28
N PHE A 240 3.67 1.32 9.15
CA PHE A 240 2.38 1.88 8.78
C PHE A 240 1.91 2.89 9.85
N ASN A 241 2.01 2.51 11.13
CA ASN A 241 1.65 3.40 12.24
C ASN A 241 2.56 4.64 12.31
N GLN A 242 3.83 4.53 11.91
CA GLN A 242 4.74 5.68 11.79
C GLN A 242 4.40 6.60 10.61
N SER A 243 3.82 6.05 9.54
CA SER A 243 3.45 6.84 8.35
C SER A 243 2.12 7.58 8.48
N VAL A 244 1.33 7.35 9.53
CA VAL A 244 0.07 8.07 9.76
C VAL A 244 0.37 9.53 10.09
N ALA A 245 -0.32 10.46 9.42
CA ALA A 245 -0.13 11.89 9.63
C ALA A 245 -0.39 12.30 11.08
N HIS A 246 0.49 13.16 11.61
CA HIS A 246 0.42 13.54 13.01
C HIS A 246 -0.63 14.65 13.23
N PRO A 247 -1.49 14.52 14.25
CA PRO A 247 -2.35 15.63 14.65
C PRO A 247 -1.55 16.88 15.02
N GLY A 248 -2.00 18.03 14.54
CA GLY A 248 -1.33 19.32 14.70
C GLY A 248 -0.36 19.66 13.57
N GLU A 249 -0.20 18.80 12.57
CA GLU A 249 0.60 19.11 11.39
C GLU A 249 -0.03 20.23 10.56
N MET A 250 0.77 21.26 10.24
CA MET A 250 0.35 22.44 9.48
C MET A 250 0.34 22.15 7.97
N CYS A 251 -0.48 21.17 7.57
CA CYS A 251 -0.50 20.60 6.23
C CYS A 251 -0.77 21.64 5.13
N GLY A 252 -1.54 22.70 5.40
CA GLY A 252 -1.78 23.76 4.42
C GLY A 252 -0.54 24.55 4.05
N THR A 253 0.32 24.85 5.03
CA THR A 253 1.59 25.54 4.77
C THR A 253 2.58 24.67 3.99
N LEU A 254 2.61 23.36 4.28
CA LEU A 254 3.43 22.39 3.56
C LEU A 254 2.96 22.29 2.10
N ALA A 255 1.65 22.10 1.89
CA ALA A 255 1.06 22.05 0.55
C ALA A 255 1.33 23.34 -0.25
N ALA A 256 1.19 24.51 0.37
CA ALA A 256 1.45 25.79 -0.28
C ALA A 256 2.91 25.97 -0.75
N GLN A 257 3.88 25.34 -0.08
CA GLN A 257 5.29 25.38 -0.45
C GLN A 257 5.66 24.32 -1.49
N SER A 258 4.89 23.23 -1.57
CA SER A 258 5.12 22.14 -2.52
C SER A 258 4.53 22.38 -3.92
N ILE A 259 3.59 23.32 -4.05
CA ILE A 259 2.98 23.75 -5.34
C ILE A 259 3.86 24.83 -5.98
#